data_AF-A0A9D8NCZ5-F1
#
_entry.id   AF-A0A9D8NCZ5-F1
#
_cell.length_a   1.000
_cell.length_b   1.000
_cell.length_c   1.000
_cell.angle_alpha   90.00
_cell.angle_beta   90.00
_cell.angle_gamma   90.00
#
_symmetry.space_group_name_H-M   'P 1'
#
loop_
_entity.id
_entity.type
_entity.pdbx_description
1 polymer ?
#
loop_
_entity_poly.entity_id
_entity_poly.type
_entity_poly.pdbx_seq_one_letter_code
_entity_poly.pdbx_strand_id
1 'polypeptide(L)'
;MGCANRSLVADVLDSAGPNRSELEAVLNHYRTADNNPQKLRAAEFLIVNMPAHYSYAGSEIYDYYDYAARILANKSLSPEQQRDSLLAITDQKYRDLPNHKVPDAQVIKADYLIKNIDTSYDGWVNNDWAKQITFDEYLEWLLPYKAIELQELDAWRDTLLAHFGQGLEHPVVNDVEYNTASGIADMLRSDAYHGLNRYGLYTRAGLPLLSAHLQVCQTYGDIPDYALTAALLMRSAGVPAILDETPVGSRYTAATKWFVIMDDKGQEKTSEWDLSTNISSIFFPYERGPKVYRTTYAINPERWQYSQNAKYQYPFELGRKDVTSKYFRTSNLSIPVNKEVRKTIKDKYVYIASAVRSEENPWQIVDFGVMKHGKATFHDMGREVLYQIQGFDGNGLIPITEPFILHKDQSIEYISADTLNSPNLNKWKNNAL
;
A
#
# COMPACT_ATOMS: atom_id res chain seq x y z
N MET A 1 -8.40 -19.44 -19.92
CA MET A 1 -8.45 -18.20 -19.10
C MET A 1 -9.64 -17.29 -19.43
N GLY A 2 -10.19 -17.25 -20.66
CA GLY A 2 -11.28 -16.32 -21.02
C GLY A 2 -12.66 -16.53 -20.37
N CYS A 3 -13.07 -17.75 -20.02
CA CYS A 3 -14.39 -17.98 -19.39
C CYS A 3 -14.45 -17.60 -17.91
N ALA A 4 -13.36 -17.83 -17.17
CA ALA A 4 -13.28 -17.47 -15.75
C ALA A 4 -13.27 -15.94 -15.55
N ASN A 5 -12.53 -15.21 -16.39
CA ASN A 5 -12.48 -13.75 -16.30
C ASN A 5 -13.83 -13.10 -16.64
N ARG A 6 -14.55 -13.63 -17.64
CA ARG A 6 -15.90 -13.16 -18.00
C ARG A 6 -16.92 -13.38 -16.87
N SER A 7 -16.81 -14.48 -16.13
CA SER A 7 -17.66 -14.74 -14.97
C SER A 7 -17.44 -13.70 -13.88
N LEU A 8 -16.18 -13.43 -13.54
CA LEU A 8 -15.86 -12.48 -12.48
C LEU A 8 -16.25 -11.04 -12.83
N VAL A 9 -16.08 -10.63 -14.09
CA VAL A 9 -16.56 -9.30 -14.54
C VAL A 9 -18.08 -9.19 -14.37
N ALA A 10 -18.84 -10.24 -14.73
CA ALA A 10 -20.28 -10.24 -14.53
C ALA A 10 -20.67 -10.11 -13.05
N ASP A 11 -19.99 -10.81 -12.16
CA ASP A 11 -20.22 -10.73 -10.70
C ASP A 11 -20.03 -9.28 -10.19
N VAL A 12 -18.99 -8.58 -10.67
CA VAL A 12 -18.75 -7.18 -10.29
C VAL A 12 -19.84 -6.27 -10.86
N LEU A 13 -20.22 -6.45 -12.13
CA LEU A 13 -21.29 -5.65 -12.77
C LEU A 13 -22.62 -5.80 -12.03
N ASP A 14 -22.93 -6.99 -11.53
CA ASP A 14 -24.13 -7.23 -10.73
C ASP A 14 -24.03 -6.52 -9.35
N SER A 15 -22.85 -6.52 -8.73
CA SER A 15 -22.60 -5.86 -7.44
C SER A 15 -22.54 -4.33 -7.50
N ALA A 16 -22.36 -3.76 -8.69
CA ALA A 16 -22.28 -2.31 -8.94
C ALA A 16 -23.62 -1.58 -8.78
N GLY A 17 -24.74 -2.33 -8.74
CA GLY A 17 -26.07 -1.76 -8.55
C GLY A 17 -26.40 -0.72 -9.64
N PRO A 18 -26.88 0.49 -9.27
CA PRO A 18 -27.18 1.55 -10.24
C PRO A 18 -26.00 1.97 -11.11
N ASN A 19 -24.76 1.78 -10.64
CA ASN A 19 -23.55 2.19 -11.35
C ASN A 19 -23.10 1.19 -12.42
N ARG A 20 -23.79 0.05 -12.56
CA ARG A 20 -23.51 -0.97 -13.58
C ARG A 20 -23.35 -0.38 -14.98
N SER A 21 -24.19 0.58 -15.35
CA SER A 21 -24.14 1.19 -16.69
C SER A 21 -22.84 1.93 -16.97
N GLU A 22 -22.20 2.52 -15.95
CA GLU A 22 -20.89 3.17 -16.10
C GLU A 22 -19.82 2.13 -16.44
N LEU A 23 -19.77 1.01 -15.70
CA LEU A 23 -18.79 -0.05 -15.94
C LEU A 23 -19.01 -0.75 -17.29
N GLU A 24 -20.26 -0.98 -17.69
CA GLU A 24 -20.60 -1.49 -19.02
C GLU A 24 -20.21 -0.51 -20.12
N ALA A 25 -20.34 0.81 -19.89
CA ALA A 25 -19.91 1.83 -20.85
C ALA A 25 -18.40 1.79 -21.10
N VAL A 26 -17.58 1.59 -20.06
CA VAL A 26 -16.11 1.42 -20.22
C VAL A 26 -15.79 0.20 -21.09
N LEU A 27 -16.39 -0.95 -20.80
CA LEU A 27 -16.16 -2.17 -21.59
C LEU A 27 -16.64 -2.03 -23.03
N ASN A 28 -17.79 -1.39 -23.24
CA ASN A 28 -18.34 -1.19 -24.58
C ASN A 28 -17.49 -0.19 -25.38
N HIS A 29 -16.98 0.86 -24.75
CA HIS A 29 -16.05 1.81 -25.38
C HIS A 29 -14.86 1.08 -26.03
N TYR A 30 -14.19 0.19 -25.28
CA TYR A 30 -13.04 -0.57 -25.79
C TYR A 30 -13.38 -1.78 -26.68
N ARG A 31 -14.67 -2.10 -26.83
CA ARG A 31 -15.15 -3.12 -27.78
C ARG A 31 -15.56 -2.51 -29.12
N THR A 32 -15.95 -1.23 -29.14
CA THR A 32 -16.57 -0.61 -30.33
C THR A 32 -15.87 0.67 -30.76
N ALA A 33 -15.72 1.66 -29.88
CA ALA A 33 -15.22 3.00 -30.23
C ALA A 33 -13.69 3.02 -30.36
N ASP A 34 -12.97 2.46 -29.37
CA ASP A 34 -11.52 2.24 -29.41
C ASP A 34 -11.25 0.74 -29.24
N ASN A 35 -11.36 -0.01 -30.34
CA ASN A 35 -11.24 -1.47 -30.35
C ASN A 35 -9.78 -1.95 -30.16
N ASN A 36 -9.18 -1.60 -29.02
CA ASN A 36 -7.86 -2.00 -28.59
C ASN A 36 -7.96 -3.15 -27.57
N PRO A 37 -7.50 -4.37 -27.91
CA PRO A 37 -7.59 -5.53 -27.03
C PRO A 37 -6.84 -5.37 -25.70
N GLN A 38 -5.74 -4.61 -25.68
CA GLN A 38 -4.96 -4.37 -24.46
C GLN A 38 -5.69 -3.40 -23.54
N LYS A 39 -6.28 -2.32 -24.05
CA LYS A 39 -7.13 -1.42 -23.24
C LYS A 39 -8.39 -2.10 -22.73
N LEU A 40 -9.02 -2.96 -23.54
CA LEU A 40 -10.14 -3.79 -23.06
C LEU A 40 -9.70 -4.72 -21.92
N ARG A 41 -8.54 -5.37 -22.04
CA ARG A 41 -7.98 -6.20 -20.95
C ARG A 41 -7.64 -5.38 -19.70
N ALA A 42 -7.16 -4.14 -19.86
CA ALA A 42 -6.90 -3.22 -18.75
C ALA A 42 -8.21 -2.83 -18.04
N ALA A 43 -9.28 -2.52 -18.79
CA ALA A 43 -10.60 -2.26 -18.23
C ALA A 43 -11.16 -3.48 -17.47
N GLU A 44 -11.07 -4.67 -18.06
CA GLU A 44 -11.47 -5.92 -17.41
C GLU A 44 -10.66 -6.18 -16.14
N PHE A 45 -9.34 -5.94 -16.17
CA PHE A 45 -8.47 -6.07 -15.00
C PHE A 45 -8.86 -5.11 -13.87
N LEU A 46 -9.15 -3.83 -14.18
CA LEU A 46 -9.60 -2.88 -13.17
C LEU A 46 -10.92 -3.35 -12.56
N ILE A 47 -11.93 -3.62 -13.40
CA ILE A 47 -13.27 -3.99 -12.95
C ILE A 47 -13.23 -5.25 -12.08
N VAL A 48 -12.52 -6.31 -12.49
CA VAL A 48 -12.53 -7.59 -11.77
C VAL A 48 -11.93 -7.51 -10.36
N ASN A 49 -11.07 -6.51 -10.12
CA ASN A 49 -10.40 -6.31 -8.83
C ASN A 49 -11.04 -5.20 -7.97
N MET A 50 -12.02 -4.45 -8.50
CA MET A 50 -12.78 -3.44 -7.73
C MET A 50 -13.40 -3.91 -6.41
N PRO A 51 -13.76 -5.20 -6.18
CA PRO A 51 -14.27 -5.63 -4.87
C PRO A 51 -13.33 -5.40 -3.68
N ALA A 52 -12.03 -5.18 -3.92
CA ALA A 52 -11.07 -4.80 -2.89
C ALA A 52 -10.96 -3.30 -2.64
N HIS A 53 -11.62 -2.46 -3.43
CA HIS A 53 -11.37 -1.01 -3.48
C HIS A 53 -12.57 -0.17 -3.09
N TYR A 54 -12.30 0.84 -2.28
CA TYR A 54 -13.28 1.70 -1.65
C TYR A 54 -12.89 3.18 -1.73
N SER A 55 -13.92 4.02 -1.70
CA SER A 55 -13.85 5.47 -1.54
C SER A 55 -14.67 5.89 -0.32
N TYR A 56 -14.48 7.13 0.14
CA TYR A 56 -15.36 7.71 1.15
C TYR A 56 -16.79 7.77 0.61
N ALA A 57 -17.75 7.37 1.45
CA ALA A 57 -19.17 7.52 1.15
C ALA A 57 -19.65 8.94 1.49
N GLY A 58 -20.65 9.43 0.74
CA GLY A 58 -21.26 10.73 0.99
C GLY A 58 -20.41 11.91 0.52
N SER A 59 -20.70 13.10 1.05
CA SER A 59 -20.03 14.35 0.67
C SER A 59 -19.20 14.96 1.81
N GLU A 60 -19.25 14.37 3.00
CA GLU A 60 -18.64 14.89 4.23
C GLU A 60 -17.11 14.98 4.12
N ILE A 61 -16.48 14.12 3.32
CA ILE A 61 -15.04 14.22 3.05
C ILE A 61 -14.70 15.51 2.29
N TYR A 62 -15.56 15.94 1.37
CA TYR A 62 -15.33 17.15 0.58
C TYR A 62 -15.50 18.41 1.45
N ASP A 63 -16.41 18.40 2.42
CA ASP A 63 -16.49 19.46 3.44
C ASP A 63 -15.20 19.56 4.28
N TYR A 64 -14.59 18.41 4.62
CA TYR A 64 -13.30 18.37 5.30
C TYR A 64 -12.17 18.88 4.39
N TYR A 65 -12.14 18.46 3.11
CA TYR A 65 -11.13 18.90 2.16
C TYR A 65 -11.21 20.41 1.87
N ASP A 66 -12.41 20.97 1.75
CA ASP A 66 -12.61 22.42 1.63
C ASP A 66 -12.08 23.18 2.86
N TYR A 67 -12.32 22.64 4.06
CA TYR A 67 -11.76 23.21 5.28
C TYR A 67 -10.24 23.09 5.30
N ALA A 68 -9.70 21.92 4.95
CA ALA A 68 -8.26 21.66 4.89
C ALA A 68 -7.54 22.60 3.93
N ALA A 69 -8.08 22.79 2.72
CA ALA A 69 -7.52 23.72 1.74
C ALA A 69 -7.42 25.15 2.30
N ARG A 70 -8.47 25.64 2.99
CA ARG A 70 -8.46 26.97 3.62
C ARG A 70 -7.41 27.09 4.72
N ILE A 71 -7.24 26.06 5.54
CA ILE A 71 -6.24 26.03 6.61
C ILE A 71 -4.82 26.01 6.04
N LEU A 72 -4.54 25.13 5.08
CA LEU A 72 -3.22 25.01 4.44
C LEU A 72 -2.84 26.26 3.65
N ALA A 73 -3.81 26.95 3.05
CA ALA A 73 -3.61 28.23 2.37
C ALA A 73 -3.34 29.40 3.33
N ASN A 74 -3.72 29.29 4.61
CA ASN A 74 -3.56 30.38 5.57
C ASN A 74 -2.10 30.51 6.03
N LYS A 75 -1.38 31.47 5.43
CA LYS A 75 0.03 31.77 5.73
C LYS A 75 0.27 32.45 7.08
N SER A 76 -0.79 32.86 7.80
CA SER A 76 -0.67 33.35 9.17
C SER A 76 -0.54 32.22 10.19
N LEU A 77 -0.84 30.98 9.81
CA LEU A 77 -0.66 29.80 10.64
C LEU A 77 0.69 29.13 10.33
N SER A 78 1.42 28.70 11.36
CA SER A 78 2.55 27.79 11.17
C SER A 78 2.06 26.40 10.71
N PRO A 79 2.91 25.58 10.07
CA PRO A 79 2.54 24.21 9.70
C PRO A 79 2.01 23.38 10.88
N GLU A 80 2.53 23.57 12.09
CA GLU A 80 2.03 22.90 13.29
C GLU A 80 0.64 23.39 13.70
N GLN A 81 0.37 24.69 13.57
CA GLN A 81 -0.97 25.25 13.84
C GLN A 81 -1.98 24.78 12.79
N GLN A 82 -1.55 24.64 11.53
CA GLN A 82 -2.36 24.05 10.47
C GLN A 82 -2.70 22.59 10.81
N ARG A 83 -1.68 21.78 11.17
CA ARG A 83 -1.86 20.40 11.65
C ARG A 83 -2.82 20.32 12.83
N ASP A 84 -2.63 21.14 13.86
CA ASP A 84 -3.45 21.09 15.07
C ASP A 84 -4.90 21.47 14.80
N SER A 85 -5.13 22.40 13.88
CA SER A 85 -6.49 22.76 13.44
C SER A 85 -7.18 21.58 12.74
N LEU A 86 -6.45 20.89 11.85
CA LEU A 86 -6.98 19.72 11.13
C LEU A 86 -7.16 18.49 12.02
N LEU A 87 -6.26 18.27 12.98
CA LEU A 87 -6.42 17.26 14.00
C LEU A 87 -7.63 17.54 14.90
N ALA A 88 -7.80 18.79 15.35
CA ALA A 88 -8.92 19.16 16.22
C ALA A 88 -10.27 18.96 15.54
N ILE A 89 -10.45 19.41 14.29
CA ILE A 89 -11.72 19.21 13.58
C ILE A 89 -11.96 17.73 13.24
N THR A 90 -10.90 16.97 12.96
CA THR A 90 -10.98 15.52 12.76
C THR A 90 -11.53 14.86 14.03
N ASP A 91 -10.91 15.13 15.18
CA ASP A 91 -11.31 14.54 16.46
C ASP A 91 -12.72 14.97 16.91
N GLN A 92 -13.17 16.17 16.52
CA GLN A 92 -14.48 16.71 16.92
C GLN A 92 -15.63 16.31 15.99
N LYS A 93 -15.41 16.28 14.67
CA LYS A 93 -16.48 16.15 13.67
C LYS A 93 -16.32 14.94 12.74
N TYR A 94 -15.09 14.54 12.42
CA TYR A 94 -14.84 13.56 11.35
C TYR A 94 -14.17 12.26 11.82
N ARG A 95 -14.19 11.97 13.12
CA ARG A 95 -13.55 10.78 13.72
C ARG A 95 -14.00 9.47 13.09
N ASP A 96 -15.29 9.36 12.78
CA ASP A 96 -15.89 8.12 12.25
C ASP A 96 -15.88 8.07 10.71
N LEU A 97 -15.47 9.15 10.03
CA LEU A 97 -15.48 9.26 8.58
C LEU A 97 -14.66 8.14 7.87
N PRO A 98 -13.49 7.69 8.39
CA PRO A 98 -12.78 6.55 7.81
C PRO A 98 -13.57 5.24 7.75
N ASN A 99 -14.63 5.10 8.56
CA ASN A 99 -15.51 3.93 8.54
C ASN A 99 -16.63 4.06 7.50
N HIS A 100 -16.87 5.25 6.96
CA HIS A 100 -17.91 5.53 5.98
C HIS A 100 -17.36 5.30 4.57
N LYS A 101 -17.44 4.05 4.10
CA LYS A 101 -16.87 3.61 2.83
C LYS A 101 -17.95 3.16 1.86
N VAL A 102 -17.71 3.37 0.57
CA VAL A 102 -18.52 2.84 -0.53
C VAL A 102 -17.62 2.08 -1.50
N PRO A 103 -18.03 0.91 -2.02
CA PRO A 103 -17.25 0.20 -3.03
C PRO A 103 -17.08 1.05 -4.30
N ASP A 104 -15.87 1.09 -4.86
CA ASP A 104 -15.60 1.88 -6.07
C ASP A 104 -16.53 1.52 -7.22
N ALA A 105 -16.83 0.22 -7.38
CA ALA A 105 -17.74 -0.29 -8.41
C ALA A 105 -19.12 0.39 -8.40
N GLN A 106 -19.56 0.94 -7.26
CA GLN A 106 -20.85 1.60 -7.09
C GLN A 106 -20.82 3.12 -7.34
N VAL A 107 -19.65 3.73 -7.51
CA VAL A 107 -19.55 5.20 -7.62
C VAL A 107 -18.64 5.70 -8.75
N ILE A 108 -17.69 4.89 -9.21
CA ILE A 108 -16.72 5.30 -10.22
C ILE A 108 -17.38 5.54 -11.58
N LYS A 109 -16.94 6.60 -12.27
CA LYS A 109 -17.51 7.03 -13.56
C LYS A 109 -16.76 6.46 -14.75
N ALA A 110 -17.50 6.24 -15.85
CA ALA A 110 -16.95 5.68 -17.07
C ALA A 110 -15.90 6.61 -17.70
N ASP A 111 -16.18 7.90 -17.75
CA ASP A 111 -15.27 8.91 -18.31
C ASP A 111 -13.96 8.99 -17.53
N TYR A 112 -14.01 8.90 -16.20
CA TYR A 112 -12.84 8.84 -15.34
C TYR A 112 -11.98 7.60 -15.63
N LEU A 113 -12.60 6.42 -15.69
CA LEU A 113 -11.88 5.17 -15.98
C LEU A 113 -11.30 5.14 -17.39
N ILE A 114 -12.06 5.59 -18.38
CA ILE A 114 -11.59 5.68 -19.78
C ILE A 114 -10.39 6.61 -19.84
N LYS A 115 -10.49 7.83 -19.28
CA LYS A 115 -9.37 8.79 -19.21
C LYS A 115 -8.15 8.17 -18.53
N ASN A 116 -8.32 7.52 -17.37
CA ASN A 116 -7.20 6.90 -16.67
C ASN A 116 -6.53 5.77 -17.49
N ILE A 117 -7.32 4.91 -18.14
CA ILE A 117 -6.79 3.85 -19.01
C ILE A 117 -6.05 4.47 -20.19
N ASP A 118 -6.65 5.44 -20.87
CA ASP A 118 -6.05 6.09 -22.03
C ASP A 118 -4.74 6.79 -21.67
N THR A 119 -4.73 7.61 -20.62
CA THR A 119 -3.53 8.33 -20.17
C THR A 119 -2.43 7.38 -19.70
N SER A 120 -2.76 6.37 -18.89
CA SER A 120 -1.74 5.42 -18.41
C SER A 120 -1.20 4.53 -19.52
N TYR A 121 -2.05 4.11 -20.47
CA TYR A 121 -1.67 3.29 -21.61
C TYR A 121 -0.80 4.07 -22.58
N ASP A 122 -1.14 5.33 -22.86
CA ASP A 122 -0.33 6.24 -23.66
C ASP A 122 1.07 6.41 -23.05
N GLY A 123 1.14 6.70 -21.74
CA GLY A 123 2.41 6.79 -21.03
C GLY A 123 3.24 5.51 -21.09
N TRP A 124 2.60 4.34 -21.01
CA TRP A 124 3.31 3.05 -21.15
C TRP A 124 3.85 2.80 -22.56
N VAL A 125 3.08 3.12 -23.59
CA VAL A 125 3.47 2.84 -24.99
C VAL A 125 4.45 3.86 -25.53
N ASN A 126 4.30 5.13 -25.16
CA ASN A 126 5.00 6.24 -25.80
C ASN A 126 6.19 6.78 -24.99
N ASN A 127 6.24 6.59 -23.67
CA ASN A 127 7.38 7.08 -22.88
C ASN A 127 8.56 6.10 -22.93
N ASP A 128 9.76 6.61 -23.19
CA ASP A 128 10.97 5.78 -23.28
C ASP A 128 11.27 5.03 -21.97
N TRP A 129 11.00 5.68 -20.83
CA TRP A 129 11.21 5.14 -19.49
C TRP A 129 10.12 4.19 -18.98
N ALA A 130 9.20 3.76 -19.84
CA ALA A 130 8.21 2.73 -19.54
C ALA A 130 8.37 1.46 -20.40
N LYS A 131 9.26 1.47 -21.41
CA LYS A 131 9.41 0.37 -22.38
C LYS A 131 9.96 -0.93 -21.79
N GLN A 132 10.58 -0.85 -20.61
CA GLN A 132 11.12 -2.00 -19.89
C GLN A 132 10.05 -2.90 -19.26
N ILE A 133 8.84 -2.39 -19.02
CA ILE A 133 7.79 -3.16 -18.34
C ILE A 133 6.87 -3.87 -19.33
N THR A 134 6.51 -5.10 -18.99
CA THR A 134 5.52 -5.91 -19.71
C THR A 134 4.11 -5.37 -19.55
N PHE A 135 3.17 -5.85 -20.39
CA PHE A 135 1.76 -5.49 -20.24
C PHE A 135 1.20 -5.87 -18.87
N ASP A 136 1.55 -7.04 -18.33
CA ASP A 136 1.05 -7.48 -17.02
C ASP A 136 1.64 -6.65 -15.87
N GLU A 137 2.88 -6.14 -16.02
CA GLU A 137 3.44 -5.15 -15.09
C GLU A 137 2.76 -3.79 -15.23
N TYR A 138 2.43 -3.35 -16.44
CA TYR A 138 1.67 -2.12 -16.66
C TYR A 138 0.35 -2.11 -15.87
N LEU A 139 -0.35 -3.25 -15.80
CA LEU A 139 -1.62 -3.40 -15.06
C LEU A 139 -1.50 -3.06 -13.57
N GLU A 140 -0.32 -3.24 -12.96
CA GLU A 140 -0.08 -3.01 -11.53
C GLU A 140 0.70 -1.72 -11.24
N TRP A 141 1.62 -1.34 -12.12
CA TRP A 141 2.59 -0.28 -11.85
C TRP A 141 2.20 1.09 -12.39
N LEU A 142 1.30 1.16 -13.40
CA LEU A 142 0.89 2.42 -14.03
C LEU A 142 -0.63 2.57 -14.13
N LEU A 143 -1.32 1.50 -14.54
CA LEU A 143 -2.76 1.48 -14.78
C LEU A 143 -3.63 1.87 -13.57
N PRO A 144 -3.35 1.42 -12.32
CA PRO A 144 -4.28 1.64 -11.22
C PRO A 144 -4.63 3.12 -11.02
N TYR A 145 -5.93 3.41 -10.94
CA TYR A 145 -6.43 4.79 -10.77
C TYR A 145 -6.27 5.30 -9.33
N LYS A 146 -5.86 4.45 -8.39
CA LYS A 146 -5.45 4.79 -7.02
C LYS A 146 -4.20 4.01 -6.63
N ALA A 147 -3.40 4.56 -5.72
CA ALA A 147 -2.23 3.90 -5.14
C ALA A 147 -2.50 3.38 -3.72
N ILE A 148 -3.51 3.92 -3.03
CA ILE A 148 -4.00 3.42 -1.74
C ILE A 148 -5.53 3.57 -1.65
N GLU A 149 -6.13 2.87 -0.69
CA GLU A 149 -7.56 2.98 -0.41
C GLU A 149 -7.97 4.40 0.04
N LEU A 150 -9.21 4.77 -0.27
CA LEU A 150 -9.79 6.08 0.04
C LEU A 150 -9.14 7.29 -0.66
N GLN A 151 -8.15 7.08 -1.53
CA GLN A 151 -7.67 8.12 -2.45
C GLN A 151 -8.84 8.70 -3.25
N GLU A 152 -8.88 10.03 -3.35
CA GLU A 152 -9.92 10.70 -4.12
C GLU A 152 -9.86 10.31 -5.60
N LEU A 153 -11.02 10.13 -6.22
CA LEU A 153 -11.14 9.91 -7.67
C LEU A 153 -11.13 11.27 -8.39
N ASP A 154 -10.04 12.02 -8.21
CA ASP A 154 -9.82 13.35 -8.77
C ASP A 154 -8.82 13.31 -9.95
N ALA A 155 -8.52 14.48 -10.51
CA ALA A 155 -7.56 14.63 -11.61
C ALA A 155 -6.10 14.55 -11.14
N TRP A 156 -5.76 13.69 -10.16
CA TRP A 156 -4.44 13.63 -9.53
C TRP A 156 -3.28 13.55 -10.53
N ARG A 157 -3.44 12.86 -11.66
CA ARG A 157 -2.39 12.79 -12.70
C ARG A 157 -2.03 14.16 -13.24
N ASP A 158 -3.05 14.91 -13.62
CA ASP A 158 -2.90 16.25 -14.19
C ASP A 158 -2.44 17.24 -13.10
N THR A 159 -3.05 17.17 -11.91
CA THR A 159 -2.74 18.07 -10.80
C THR A 159 -1.30 17.91 -10.33
N LEU A 160 -0.83 16.68 -10.08
CA LEU A 160 0.52 16.46 -9.57
C LEU A 160 1.58 16.83 -10.61
N LEU A 161 1.39 16.47 -11.89
CA LEU A 161 2.32 16.87 -12.95
C LEU A 161 2.38 18.39 -13.14
N ALA A 162 1.25 19.07 -13.09
CA ALA A 162 1.23 20.52 -13.23
C ALA A 162 2.01 21.25 -12.11
N HIS A 163 2.11 20.65 -10.92
CA HIS A 163 2.81 21.26 -9.78
C HIS A 163 4.26 20.79 -9.64
N PHE A 164 4.56 19.53 -9.97
CA PHE A 164 5.86 18.89 -9.71
C PHE A 164 6.52 18.27 -10.95
N GLY A 165 6.05 18.62 -12.15
CA GLY A 165 6.57 18.13 -13.42
C GLY A 165 7.45 19.14 -14.17
N GLN A 166 7.89 20.23 -13.52
CA GLN A 166 8.63 21.32 -14.18
C GLN A 166 9.89 20.81 -14.90
N GLY A 167 10.61 19.85 -14.32
CA GLY A 167 11.79 19.26 -14.92
C GLY A 167 11.53 18.56 -16.27
N LEU A 168 10.29 18.12 -16.54
CA LEU A 168 9.90 17.50 -17.80
C LEU A 168 9.71 18.49 -18.95
N GLU A 169 9.60 19.80 -18.67
CA GLU A 169 9.41 20.82 -19.72
C GLU A 169 10.67 21.04 -20.58
N HIS A 170 11.84 20.68 -20.06
CA HIS A 170 13.14 20.89 -20.70
C HIS A 170 14.02 19.62 -20.63
N PRO A 171 13.62 18.51 -21.29
CA PRO A 171 14.41 17.29 -21.27
C PRO A 171 15.78 17.54 -21.93
N VAL A 172 16.83 16.95 -21.37
CA VAL A 172 18.17 17.05 -21.97
C VAL A 172 18.16 16.26 -23.28
N VAL A 173 18.27 16.97 -24.40
CA VAL A 173 18.14 16.39 -25.75
C VAL A 173 19.29 15.41 -26.01
N ASN A 174 18.97 14.22 -26.52
CA ASN A 174 19.91 13.14 -26.85
C ASN A 174 20.74 12.61 -25.66
N ASP A 175 20.20 12.70 -24.45
CA ASP A 175 20.89 12.23 -23.26
C ASP A 175 20.45 10.82 -22.86
N VAL A 176 21.40 9.89 -22.82
CA VAL A 176 21.21 8.48 -22.43
C VAL A 176 21.38 8.23 -20.94
N GLU A 177 21.82 9.24 -20.17
CA GLU A 177 22.08 9.18 -18.73
C GLU A 177 20.91 9.77 -17.94
N TYR A 178 20.34 10.89 -18.40
CA TYR A 178 19.29 11.61 -17.67
C TYR A 178 17.84 11.27 -18.07
N ASN A 179 17.58 10.83 -19.31
CA ASN A 179 16.24 10.40 -19.74
C ASN A 179 15.95 8.91 -19.44
N THR A 180 16.57 8.40 -18.37
CA THR A 180 16.37 7.04 -17.87
C THR A 180 15.17 7.00 -16.92
N ALA A 181 14.57 5.83 -16.71
CA ALA A 181 13.49 5.69 -15.73
C ALA A 181 13.90 6.15 -14.32
N SER A 182 15.16 5.91 -13.94
CA SER A 182 15.68 6.39 -12.66
C SER A 182 15.95 7.90 -12.65
N GLY A 183 16.47 8.47 -13.74
CA GLY A 183 16.73 9.90 -13.87
C GLY A 183 15.46 10.73 -13.84
N ILE A 184 14.43 10.33 -14.59
CA ILE A 184 13.12 10.98 -14.59
C ILE A 184 12.44 10.87 -13.23
N ALA A 185 12.50 9.69 -12.60
CA ALA A 185 11.94 9.51 -11.26
C ALA A 185 12.65 10.39 -10.21
N ASP A 186 13.99 10.50 -10.25
CA ASP A 186 14.74 11.33 -9.31
C ASP A 186 14.51 12.82 -9.54
N MET A 187 14.35 13.24 -10.80
CA MET A 187 13.95 14.60 -11.16
C MET A 187 12.58 14.96 -10.58
N LEU A 188 11.55 14.13 -10.82
CA LEU A 188 10.21 14.34 -10.28
C LEU A 188 10.20 14.34 -8.74
N ARG A 189 10.98 13.43 -8.13
CA ARG A 189 11.18 13.40 -6.67
C ARG A 189 11.77 14.71 -6.19
N SER A 190 12.80 15.23 -6.86
CA SER A 190 13.47 16.48 -6.52
C SER A 190 12.51 17.67 -6.65
N ASP A 191 11.75 17.76 -7.74
CA ASP A 191 10.76 18.81 -7.97
C ASP A 191 9.69 18.81 -6.86
N ALA A 192 9.16 17.64 -6.50
CA ALA A 192 8.20 17.52 -5.40
C ALA A 192 8.83 17.85 -4.04
N TYR A 193 10.05 17.39 -3.78
CA TYR A 193 10.76 17.66 -2.53
C TYR A 193 10.98 19.16 -2.31
N HIS A 194 11.35 19.89 -3.37
CA HIS A 194 11.60 21.33 -3.32
C HIS A 194 10.32 22.18 -3.48
N GLY A 195 9.29 21.67 -4.14
CA GLY A 195 8.00 22.33 -4.30
C GLY A 195 7.12 22.29 -3.05
N LEU A 196 7.31 21.28 -2.19
CA LEU A 196 6.55 21.14 -0.94
C LEU A 196 7.18 21.92 0.22
N ASN A 197 6.36 22.64 0.97
CA ASN A 197 6.77 23.35 2.19
C ASN A 197 6.70 22.41 3.42
N ARG A 198 7.46 21.31 3.37
CA ARG A 198 7.40 20.26 4.39
C ARG A 198 8.02 20.73 5.70
N TYR A 199 7.26 20.67 6.78
CA TYR A 199 7.73 20.97 8.12
C TYR A 199 7.43 19.82 9.07
N GLY A 200 8.48 19.24 9.65
CA GLY A 200 8.38 18.13 10.59
C GLY A 200 7.79 16.85 9.99
N LEU A 201 7.90 15.76 10.75
CA LEU A 201 7.16 14.53 10.50
C LEU A 201 6.20 14.31 11.67
N TYR A 202 4.90 14.17 11.38
CA TYR A 202 3.86 14.05 12.40
C TYR A 202 3.01 12.82 12.16
N THR A 203 3.04 11.87 13.10
CA THR A 203 2.23 10.64 13.05
C THR A 203 0.77 10.85 13.48
N ARG A 204 0.44 11.99 14.10
CA ARG A 204 -0.92 12.36 14.50
C ARG A 204 -1.28 13.74 13.94
N ALA A 205 -2.03 13.76 12.84
CA ALA A 205 -2.09 14.94 11.97
C ALA A 205 -3.48 15.24 11.35
N GLY A 206 -4.55 14.62 11.86
CA GLY A 206 -5.91 14.68 11.29
C GLY A 206 -6.17 13.57 10.29
N LEU A 207 -7.24 13.69 9.49
CA LEU A 207 -7.49 12.75 8.39
C LEU A 207 -6.40 12.88 7.32
N PRO A 208 -5.99 11.77 6.68
CA PRO A 208 -5.02 11.80 5.58
C PRO A 208 -5.48 12.70 4.43
N LEU A 209 -4.54 13.46 3.86
CA LEU A 209 -4.78 14.43 2.78
C LEU A 209 -4.73 13.71 1.42
N LEU A 210 -5.73 12.87 1.14
CA LEU A 210 -5.73 11.96 -0.03
C LEU A 210 -6.27 12.56 -1.33
N SER A 211 -6.56 13.86 -1.34
CA SER A 211 -6.89 14.65 -2.53
C SER A 211 -5.61 15.23 -3.13
N ALA A 212 -5.42 15.16 -4.44
CA ALA A 212 -4.24 15.74 -5.09
C ALA A 212 -4.15 17.25 -4.88
N HIS A 213 -5.30 17.94 -4.80
CA HIS A 213 -5.35 19.37 -4.48
C HIS A 213 -4.75 19.68 -3.10
N LEU A 214 -4.95 18.80 -2.13
CA LEU A 214 -4.38 18.96 -0.78
C LEU A 214 -2.93 18.48 -0.72
N GLN A 215 -2.56 17.41 -1.43
CA GLN A 215 -1.20 16.89 -1.49
C GLN A 215 -0.21 17.96 -1.97
N VAL A 216 -0.57 18.75 -2.99
CA VAL A 216 0.32 19.81 -3.51
C VAL A 216 0.47 21.00 -2.55
N CYS A 217 -0.48 21.18 -1.63
CA CYS A 217 -0.50 22.27 -0.66
C CYS A 217 -0.09 21.83 0.76
N GLN A 218 0.25 20.55 0.93
CA GLN A 218 0.57 19.95 2.21
C GLN A 218 1.84 20.58 2.80
N THR A 219 1.75 21.02 4.04
CA THR A 219 2.85 21.68 4.79
C THR A 219 3.41 20.80 5.91
N TYR A 220 2.72 19.71 6.23
CA TYR A 220 3.07 18.77 7.29
C TYR A 220 2.58 17.38 6.87
N GLY A 221 3.16 16.31 7.39
CA GLY A 221 2.74 14.95 7.08
C GLY A 221 3.68 13.93 7.69
N ASP A 222 3.49 12.67 7.37
CA ASP A 222 4.46 11.61 7.68
C ASP A 222 5.10 11.02 6.41
N ILE A 223 5.96 10.03 6.61
CA ILE A 223 6.69 9.38 5.51
C ILE A 223 5.72 8.70 4.52
N PRO A 224 4.72 7.90 4.96
CA PRO A 224 3.65 7.39 4.10
C PRO A 224 2.99 8.44 3.20
N ASP A 225 2.64 9.62 3.72
CA ASP A 225 2.01 10.69 2.93
C ASP A 225 2.89 11.11 1.74
N TYR A 226 4.16 11.39 1.99
CA TYR A 226 5.09 11.84 0.97
C TYR A 226 5.52 10.73 0.01
N ALA A 227 5.60 9.48 0.49
CA ALA A 227 5.85 8.32 -0.37
C ALA A 227 4.68 8.09 -1.35
N LEU A 228 3.44 8.28 -0.90
CA LEU A 228 2.25 8.24 -1.75
C LEU A 228 2.31 9.32 -2.84
N THR A 229 2.57 10.58 -2.47
CA THR A 229 2.72 11.68 -3.43
C THR A 229 3.79 11.39 -4.47
N ALA A 230 4.93 10.82 -4.06
CA ALA A 230 5.99 10.40 -4.99
C ALA A 230 5.52 9.35 -6.00
N ALA A 231 4.89 8.26 -5.51
CA ALA A 231 4.42 7.19 -6.36
C ALA A 231 3.33 7.66 -7.35
N LEU A 232 2.40 8.50 -6.90
CA LEU A 232 1.38 9.09 -7.77
C LEU A 232 2.01 10.02 -8.81
N LEU A 233 2.92 10.92 -8.42
CA LEU A 233 3.61 11.80 -9.36
C LEU A 233 4.37 11.02 -10.44
N MET A 234 5.13 10.00 -10.04
CA MET A 234 5.86 9.13 -10.98
C MET A 234 4.91 8.44 -11.95
N ARG A 235 3.82 7.85 -11.47
CA ARG A 235 2.79 7.24 -12.32
C ARG A 235 2.14 8.24 -13.26
N SER A 236 2.01 9.50 -12.84
CA SER A 236 1.44 10.56 -13.65
C SER A 236 2.34 10.86 -14.86
N ALA A 237 3.66 10.85 -14.67
CA ALA A 237 4.66 10.97 -15.72
C ALA A 237 4.90 9.67 -16.53
N GLY A 238 4.14 8.60 -16.28
CA GLY A 238 4.35 7.29 -16.90
C GLY A 238 5.60 6.55 -16.42
N VAL A 239 6.20 6.93 -15.29
CA VAL A 239 7.24 6.14 -14.62
C VAL A 239 6.57 5.02 -13.81
N PRO A 240 6.88 3.73 -14.06
CA PRO A 240 6.33 2.62 -13.29
C PRO A 240 6.72 2.74 -11.82
N ALA A 241 5.74 2.95 -10.94
CA ALA A 241 5.98 3.12 -9.50
C ALA A 241 4.95 2.37 -8.65
N ILE A 242 5.32 1.96 -7.45
CA ILE A 242 4.44 1.28 -6.49
C ILE A 242 4.88 1.57 -5.05
N LEU A 243 4.06 1.19 -4.08
CA LEU A 243 4.35 1.35 -2.65
C LEU A 243 4.62 0.00 -2.00
N ASP A 244 5.69 -0.07 -1.23
CA ASP A 244 6.01 -1.19 -0.34
C ASP A 244 5.95 -0.68 1.11
N GLU A 245 5.46 -1.51 2.02
CA GLU A 245 5.29 -1.17 3.44
C GLU A 245 5.59 -2.35 4.36
N THR A 246 5.88 -2.07 5.62
CA THR A 246 6.01 -3.08 6.67
C THR A 246 4.81 -3.00 7.62
N PRO A 247 4.20 -4.12 8.04
CA PRO A 247 3.04 -4.12 8.94
C PRO A 247 3.39 -3.71 10.38
N VAL A 248 4.68 -3.68 10.72
CA VAL A 248 5.23 -3.11 11.96
C VAL A 248 6.48 -2.32 11.61
N GLY A 249 6.78 -1.25 12.33
CA GLY A 249 8.00 -0.48 12.08
C GLY A 249 9.22 -1.39 12.25
N SER A 250 10.19 -1.31 11.35
CA SER A 250 11.44 -2.06 11.51
C SER A 250 12.15 -1.68 12.83
N ARG A 251 13.18 -2.43 13.24
CA ARG A 251 13.81 -2.30 14.58
C ARG A 251 14.35 -0.89 14.88
N TYR A 252 14.70 -0.12 13.86
CA TYR A 252 15.29 1.22 14.02
C TYR A 252 14.66 2.27 13.12
N THR A 253 15.34 2.63 12.02
CA THR A 253 15.09 3.84 11.25
C THR A 253 14.39 3.56 9.94
N ALA A 254 14.04 2.32 9.58
CA ALA A 254 13.39 2.16 8.28
C ALA A 254 12.00 2.76 8.27
N ALA A 255 11.71 3.40 7.14
CA ALA A 255 10.39 3.89 6.81
C ALA A 255 9.34 2.78 6.96
N THR A 256 8.14 3.20 7.33
CA THR A 256 6.98 2.32 7.46
C THR A 256 6.37 2.00 6.09
N LYS A 257 6.55 2.92 5.14
CA LYS A 257 6.14 2.84 3.74
C LYS A 257 7.11 3.63 2.86
N TRP A 258 7.42 3.13 1.68
CA TRP A 258 8.32 3.76 0.72
C TRP A 258 7.85 3.46 -0.71
N PHE A 259 8.38 4.20 -1.69
CA PHE A 259 8.05 3.97 -3.10
C PHE A 259 9.15 3.15 -3.80
N VAL A 260 8.75 2.42 -4.83
CA VAL A 260 9.62 1.58 -5.64
C VAL A 260 9.35 1.89 -7.10
N ILE A 261 10.40 2.02 -7.90
CA ILE A 261 10.32 2.18 -9.36
C ILE A 261 10.94 0.99 -10.09
N MET A 262 10.68 0.87 -11.39
CA MET A 262 11.39 -0.05 -12.28
C MET A 262 12.42 0.72 -13.11
N ASP A 263 13.71 0.39 -12.98
CA ASP A 263 14.77 0.96 -13.83
C ASP A 263 14.72 0.40 -15.26
N ASP A 264 15.48 0.99 -16.18
CA ASP A 264 15.49 0.61 -17.61
C ASP A 264 15.97 -0.84 -17.87
N LYS A 265 16.53 -1.52 -16.86
CA LYS A 265 16.94 -2.93 -16.91
C LYS A 265 15.87 -3.88 -16.35
N GLY A 266 14.71 -3.36 -15.96
CA GLY A 266 13.67 -4.13 -15.29
C GLY A 266 14.03 -4.50 -13.85
N GLN A 267 14.89 -3.71 -13.18
CA GLN A 267 15.23 -3.90 -11.77
C GLN A 267 14.50 -2.91 -10.89
N GLU A 268 14.01 -3.40 -9.77
CA GLU A 268 13.35 -2.57 -8.78
C GLU A 268 14.36 -1.70 -8.03
N LYS A 269 14.08 -0.40 -7.95
CA LYS A 269 14.83 0.58 -7.14
C LYS A 269 13.89 1.21 -6.14
N THR A 270 14.32 1.24 -4.89
CA THR A 270 13.50 1.67 -3.76
C THR A 270 13.98 3.04 -3.28
N SER A 271 13.08 3.84 -2.73
CA SER A 271 13.48 4.87 -1.77
C SER A 271 13.75 4.23 -0.40
N GLU A 272 14.68 4.79 0.36
CA GLU A 272 14.85 4.40 1.77
C GLU A 272 13.72 4.98 2.63
N TRP A 273 13.23 6.18 2.28
CA TRP A 273 12.15 6.85 2.97
C TRP A 273 11.15 7.45 1.98
N ASP A 274 10.80 8.73 2.18
CA ASP A 274 9.99 9.54 1.30
C ASP A 274 10.83 10.26 0.23
N LEU A 275 10.28 11.34 -0.33
CA LEU A 275 10.90 12.26 -1.28
C LEU A 275 12.29 12.79 -0.87
N SER A 276 12.65 12.72 0.41
CA SER A 276 13.94 13.14 0.97
C SER A 276 15.11 12.22 0.64
N THR A 277 14.86 11.03 0.09
CA THR A 277 15.92 10.08 -0.25
C THR A 277 16.01 9.82 -1.74
N ASN A 278 17.24 9.83 -2.25
CA ASN A 278 17.50 9.49 -3.64
C ASN A 278 17.09 8.05 -3.93
N ILE A 279 16.59 7.86 -5.14
CA ILE A 279 16.25 6.55 -5.67
C ILE A 279 17.56 5.79 -5.90
N SER A 280 17.55 4.47 -5.69
CA SER A 280 18.70 3.55 -5.85
C SER A 280 19.68 3.45 -4.67
N SER A 281 19.41 4.13 -3.56
CA SER A 281 20.11 3.84 -2.30
C SER A 281 19.79 2.41 -1.83
N ILE A 282 20.76 1.74 -1.21
CA ILE A 282 20.56 0.37 -0.70
C ILE A 282 19.59 0.43 0.48
N PHE A 283 18.39 -0.12 0.32
CA PHE A 283 17.39 -0.15 1.38
C PHE A 283 17.97 -0.77 2.66
N PHE A 284 18.15 0.07 3.69
CA PHE A 284 18.75 -0.21 5.01
C PHE A 284 19.39 -1.60 5.14
N PRO A 285 20.66 -1.80 4.71
CA PRO A 285 21.25 -3.14 4.56
C PRO A 285 21.34 -3.95 5.88
N TYR A 286 21.31 -3.25 7.00
CA TYR A 286 21.36 -3.84 8.35
C TYR A 286 19.99 -4.08 8.98
N GLU A 287 18.94 -3.50 8.40
CA GLU A 287 17.60 -3.54 8.97
C GLU A 287 16.96 -4.92 8.80
N ARG A 288 16.10 -5.28 9.76
CA ARG A 288 15.38 -6.55 9.77
C ARG A 288 13.94 -6.25 10.14
N GLY A 289 13.02 -6.85 9.41
CA GLY A 289 11.59 -6.76 9.69
C GLY A 289 10.92 -8.11 9.45
N PRO A 290 9.71 -8.29 9.97
CA PRO A 290 9.03 -9.58 9.88
C PRO A 290 8.47 -9.85 8.49
N LYS A 291 7.95 -8.80 7.84
CA LYS A 291 7.27 -8.83 6.55
C LYS A 291 7.43 -7.50 5.82
N VAL A 292 7.38 -7.56 4.50
CA VAL A 292 7.19 -6.41 3.62
C VAL A 292 6.10 -6.75 2.62
N TYR A 293 5.10 -5.89 2.52
CA TYR A 293 4.00 -6.04 1.58
C TYR A 293 4.02 -4.93 0.54
N ARG A 294 3.96 -5.32 -0.72
CA ARG A 294 3.70 -4.45 -1.86
C ARG A 294 2.22 -4.20 -2.00
N THR A 295 1.81 -2.94 -2.16
CA THR A 295 0.47 -2.61 -2.63
C THR A 295 0.28 -3.14 -4.03
N THR A 296 -0.79 -3.89 -4.28
CA THR A 296 -1.22 -4.31 -5.62
C THR A 296 -2.66 -3.87 -5.83
N TYR A 297 -3.02 -3.55 -7.06
CA TYR A 297 -4.41 -3.36 -7.42
C TYR A 297 -5.11 -4.72 -7.53
N ALA A 298 -4.44 -5.76 -8.06
CA ALA A 298 -5.06 -7.06 -8.09
C ALA A 298 -5.29 -7.64 -6.70
N ILE A 299 -6.44 -8.30 -6.53
CA ILE A 299 -6.76 -9.09 -5.35
C ILE A 299 -5.79 -10.27 -5.26
N ASN A 300 -5.12 -10.39 -4.11
CA ASN A 300 -4.33 -11.57 -3.81
C ASN A 300 -5.26 -12.78 -3.56
N PRO A 301 -5.16 -13.87 -4.34
CA PRO A 301 -6.06 -15.02 -4.21
C PRO A 301 -6.03 -15.70 -2.84
N GLU A 302 -4.87 -15.74 -2.17
CA GLU A 302 -4.74 -16.32 -0.84
C GLU A 302 -5.46 -15.49 0.22
N ARG A 303 -5.34 -14.16 0.12
CA ARG A 303 -6.01 -13.20 1.01
C ARG A 303 -7.52 -13.19 0.78
N TRP A 304 -7.95 -13.29 -0.47
CA TRP A 304 -9.35 -13.49 -0.81
C TRP A 304 -9.89 -14.80 -0.23
N GLN A 305 -9.16 -15.91 -0.39
CA GLN A 305 -9.59 -17.17 0.18
C GLN A 305 -9.65 -17.11 1.72
N TYR A 306 -8.70 -16.43 2.36
CA TYR A 306 -8.73 -16.17 3.79
C TYR A 306 -9.99 -15.38 4.18
N SER A 307 -10.29 -14.25 3.53
CA SER A 307 -11.43 -13.41 3.87
C SER A 307 -12.77 -14.13 3.72
N GLN A 308 -12.87 -15.08 2.78
CA GLN A 308 -14.09 -15.88 2.59
C GLN A 308 -14.23 -17.04 3.60
N ASN A 309 -13.13 -17.57 4.14
CA ASN A 309 -13.15 -18.85 4.87
C ASN A 309 -12.75 -18.75 6.34
N ALA A 310 -12.07 -17.68 6.77
CA ALA A 310 -11.65 -17.52 8.15
C ALA A 310 -12.85 -17.23 9.05
N LYS A 311 -12.89 -17.92 10.20
CA LYS A 311 -13.88 -17.71 11.25
C LYS A 311 -13.56 -16.46 12.06
N TYR A 312 -12.27 -16.20 12.28
CA TYR A 312 -11.80 -14.93 12.83
C TYR A 312 -11.31 -14.04 11.69
N GLN A 313 -11.84 -12.82 11.59
CA GLN A 313 -11.51 -11.89 10.52
C GLN A 313 -10.58 -10.80 11.05
N TYR A 314 -9.27 -11.06 11.00
CA TYR A 314 -8.28 -9.99 11.05
C TYR A 314 -8.31 -9.19 9.73
N PRO A 315 -8.32 -7.85 9.77
CA PRO A 315 -8.58 -6.99 8.61
C PRO A 315 -7.35 -6.87 7.69
N PHE A 316 -6.93 -7.98 7.09
CA PHE A 316 -5.87 -7.96 6.07
C PHE A 316 -6.39 -7.34 4.78
N GLU A 317 -5.66 -6.36 4.25
CA GLU A 317 -5.94 -5.81 2.93
C GLU A 317 -5.75 -6.87 1.83
N LEU A 318 -6.68 -6.89 0.87
CA LEU A 318 -6.73 -7.89 -0.20
C LEU A 318 -5.70 -7.63 -1.31
N GLY A 319 -5.44 -6.37 -1.63
CA GLY A 319 -4.48 -5.91 -2.64
C GLY A 319 -3.05 -5.83 -2.11
N ARG A 320 -2.54 -6.94 -1.57
CA ARG A 320 -1.18 -7.00 -0.99
C ARG A 320 -0.43 -8.25 -1.44
N LYS A 321 0.82 -8.04 -1.84
CA LYS A 321 1.76 -9.11 -2.21
C LYS A 321 2.96 -9.13 -1.27
N ASP A 322 3.29 -10.30 -0.73
CA ASP A 322 4.51 -10.48 0.06
C ASP A 322 5.76 -10.32 -0.84
N VAL A 323 6.62 -9.38 -0.49
CA VAL A 323 7.91 -9.12 -1.13
C VAL A 323 9.06 -9.13 -0.12
N THR A 324 8.84 -9.71 1.06
CA THR A 324 9.78 -9.73 2.19
C THR A 324 11.16 -10.24 1.79
N SER A 325 11.23 -11.27 0.96
CA SER A 325 12.49 -11.88 0.50
C SER A 325 13.35 -10.95 -0.36
N LYS A 326 12.79 -9.85 -0.89
CA LYS A 326 13.54 -8.82 -1.62
C LYS A 326 14.32 -7.90 -0.67
N TYR A 327 13.84 -7.76 0.56
CA TYR A 327 14.38 -6.83 1.55
C TYR A 327 15.16 -7.53 2.65
N PHE A 328 14.66 -8.66 3.15
CA PHE A 328 15.19 -9.35 4.32
C PHE A 328 15.53 -10.80 4.02
N ARG A 329 16.39 -11.40 4.86
CA ARG A 329 16.56 -12.85 4.86
C ARG A 329 15.31 -13.49 5.43
N THR A 330 14.71 -14.40 4.70
CA THR A 330 13.46 -15.07 5.10
C THR A 330 13.63 -16.55 5.37
N SER A 331 12.67 -17.14 6.07
CA SER A 331 12.51 -18.58 6.25
C SER A 331 11.04 -18.97 6.21
N ASN A 332 10.75 -20.11 5.60
CA ASN A 332 9.45 -20.76 5.81
C ASN A 332 9.43 -21.39 7.20
N LEU A 333 8.36 -21.17 7.96
CA LEU A 333 8.17 -21.72 9.29
C LEU A 333 7.18 -22.88 9.27
N SER A 334 7.49 -23.91 10.06
CA SER A 334 6.59 -25.03 10.34
C SER A 334 6.69 -25.38 11.81
N ILE A 335 5.90 -24.69 12.64
CA ILE A 335 6.01 -24.74 14.09
C ILE A 335 5.04 -25.78 14.66
N PRO A 336 5.52 -26.81 15.38
CA PRO A 336 4.63 -27.78 16.00
C PRO A 336 3.77 -27.13 17.09
N VAL A 337 2.47 -27.43 17.08
CA VAL A 337 1.52 -26.94 18.08
C VAL A 337 1.05 -28.10 18.95
N ASN A 338 1.11 -27.91 20.28
CA ASN A 338 0.72 -28.93 21.25
C ASN A 338 -0.69 -29.46 20.96
N LYS A 339 -0.89 -30.77 21.09
CA LYS A 339 -2.17 -31.43 20.79
C LYS A 339 -3.33 -30.87 21.62
N GLU A 340 -3.10 -30.54 22.89
CA GLU A 340 -4.14 -30.01 23.77
C GLU A 340 -4.53 -28.58 23.36
N VAL A 341 -3.55 -27.73 23.05
CA VAL A 341 -3.79 -26.38 22.49
C VAL A 341 -4.53 -26.47 21.14
N ARG A 342 -4.19 -27.45 20.29
CA ARG A 342 -4.91 -27.66 19.02
C ARG A 342 -6.40 -28.01 19.17
N LYS A 343 -6.82 -28.52 20.33
CA LYS A 343 -8.24 -28.80 20.58
C LYS A 343 -9.03 -27.55 20.98
N THR A 344 -8.35 -26.52 21.49
CA THR A 344 -8.99 -25.27 21.90
C THR A 344 -9.28 -24.39 20.69
N ILE A 345 -8.38 -24.36 19.70
CA ILE A 345 -8.59 -23.58 18.47
C ILE A 345 -9.76 -24.10 17.61
N LYS A 346 -10.50 -23.17 17.00
CA LYS A 346 -11.71 -23.41 16.21
C LYS A 346 -11.57 -23.08 14.75
N ASP A 347 -10.41 -22.58 14.33
CA ASP A 347 -10.10 -22.24 12.95
C ASP A 347 -8.83 -22.97 12.47
N LYS A 348 -8.75 -23.19 11.16
CA LYS A 348 -7.54 -23.65 10.48
C LYS A 348 -6.54 -22.52 10.30
N TYR A 349 -7.01 -21.26 10.20
CA TYR A 349 -6.14 -20.10 10.08
C TYR A 349 -5.52 -19.75 11.42
N VAL A 350 -4.24 -19.42 11.39
CA VAL A 350 -3.44 -19.01 12.54
C VAL A 350 -2.67 -17.75 12.17
N TYR A 351 -2.31 -16.96 13.16
CA TYR A 351 -1.76 -15.62 12.97
C TYR A 351 -0.38 -15.57 13.59
N ILE A 352 0.59 -15.05 12.87
CA ILE A 352 1.92 -14.81 13.43
C ILE A 352 2.03 -13.33 13.76
N ALA A 353 2.38 -13.04 15.00
CA ALA A 353 2.59 -11.70 15.52
C ALA A 353 4.07 -11.46 15.79
N SER A 354 4.53 -10.25 15.46
CA SER A 354 5.85 -9.76 15.82
C SER A 354 5.78 -9.02 17.15
N ALA A 355 6.80 -9.20 17.98
CA ALA A 355 6.96 -8.37 19.16
C ALA A 355 7.30 -6.93 18.77
N VAL A 356 6.67 -5.96 19.43
CA VAL A 356 6.94 -4.52 19.25
C VAL A 356 7.31 -3.84 20.57
N ARG A 357 7.96 -2.67 20.48
CA ARG A 357 8.33 -1.83 21.64
C ARG A 357 7.14 -1.01 22.13
N SER A 358 6.08 -1.70 22.56
CA SER A 358 4.90 -1.13 23.21
C SER A 358 4.57 -1.92 24.46
N GLU A 359 4.29 -1.23 25.57
CA GLU A 359 3.88 -1.88 26.82
C GLU A 359 2.40 -2.30 26.78
N GLU A 360 1.55 -1.54 26.09
CA GLU A 360 0.10 -1.80 26.01
C GLU A 360 -0.24 -2.92 25.03
N ASN A 361 0.42 -2.94 23.87
CA ASN A 361 0.18 -3.93 22.83
C ASN A 361 1.50 -4.48 22.28
N PRO A 362 2.15 -5.41 23.00
CA PRO A 362 3.49 -5.89 22.65
C PRO A 362 3.51 -6.83 21.44
N TRP A 363 2.36 -7.26 20.91
CA TRP A 363 2.27 -8.23 19.81
C TRP A 363 1.38 -7.70 18.69
N GLN A 364 1.96 -7.42 17.53
CA GLN A 364 1.22 -6.98 16.35
C GLN A 364 1.23 -8.09 15.28
N ILE A 365 0.06 -8.45 14.78
CA ILE A 365 -0.11 -9.48 13.75
C ILE A 365 0.50 -8.97 12.44
N VAL A 366 1.39 -9.77 11.86
CA VAL A 366 2.11 -9.41 10.63
C VAL A 366 1.74 -10.27 9.45
N ASP A 367 1.24 -11.48 9.68
CA ASP A 367 0.77 -12.38 8.64
C ASP A 367 -0.19 -13.43 9.19
N PHE A 368 -0.89 -14.12 8.30
CA PHE A 368 -1.62 -15.33 8.60
C PHE A 368 -0.96 -16.55 7.96
N GLY A 369 -1.34 -17.71 8.48
CA GLY A 369 -0.90 -19.01 8.02
C GLY A 369 -1.98 -20.03 8.25
N VAL A 370 -1.63 -21.30 8.06
CA VAL A 370 -2.58 -22.41 8.18
C VAL A 370 -2.04 -23.54 9.04
N MET A 371 -2.93 -24.17 9.79
CA MET A 371 -2.64 -25.41 10.51
C MET A 371 -2.66 -26.60 9.56
N LYS A 372 -1.49 -27.24 9.39
CA LYS A 372 -1.31 -28.47 8.58
C LYS A 372 -0.62 -29.54 9.40
N HIS A 373 -1.26 -30.71 9.53
CA HIS A 373 -0.71 -31.88 10.24
C HIS A 373 -0.16 -31.59 11.64
N GLY A 374 -0.85 -30.71 12.39
CA GLY A 374 -0.44 -30.32 13.74
C GLY A 374 0.69 -29.29 13.82
N LYS A 375 1.06 -28.68 12.69
CA LYS A 375 2.03 -27.58 12.63
C LYS A 375 1.39 -26.32 12.04
N ALA A 376 1.72 -25.17 12.61
CA ALA A 376 1.41 -23.86 12.06
C ALA A 376 2.44 -23.53 10.97
N THR A 377 1.99 -23.21 9.76
CA THR A 377 2.89 -22.92 8.63
C THR A 377 2.77 -21.48 8.15
N PHE A 378 3.91 -20.82 7.97
CA PHE A 378 4.03 -19.46 7.44
C PHE A 378 5.14 -19.41 6.40
N HIS A 379 4.98 -18.56 5.40
CA HIS A 379 5.95 -18.41 4.32
C HIS A 379 6.78 -17.14 4.49
N ASP A 380 8.01 -17.15 4.01
CA ASP A 380 8.86 -15.94 3.90
C ASP A 380 8.94 -15.05 5.15
N MET A 381 9.01 -15.66 6.34
CA MET A 381 9.12 -14.91 7.60
C MET A 381 10.52 -14.32 7.74
N GLY A 382 10.59 -13.02 7.99
CA GLY A 382 11.85 -12.31 8.22
C GLY A 382 12.61 -12.89 9.41
N ARG A 383 13.90 -13.17 9.21
CA ARG A 383 14.80 -13.61 10.27
C ARG A 383 15.22 -12.44 11.13
N GLU A 384 15.75 -12.80 12.29
CA GLU A 384 16.07 -11.87 13.35
C GLU A 384 14.82 -11.11 13.79
N VAL A 385 13.80 -11.84 14.22
CA VAL A 385 12.58 -11.24 14.79
C VAL A 385 12.05 -12.15 15.89
N LEU A 386 11.53 -11.54 16.96
CA LEU A 386 10.80 -12.22 18.02
C LEU A 386 9.33 -12.35 17.63
N TYR A 387 8.84 -13.58 17.53
CA TYR A 387 7.50 -13.94 17.10
C TYR A 387 6.69 -14.63 18.20
N GLN A 388 5.37 -14.59 18.05
CA GLN A 388 4.41 -15.44 18.75
C GLN A 388 3.31 -15.84 17.77
N ILE A 389 2.84 -17.09 17.84
CA ILE A 389 1.72 -17.55 17.01
C ILE A 389 0.45 -17.55 17.84
N GLN A 390 -0.63 -17.05 17.25
CA GLN A 390 -1.96 -16.98 17.83
C GLN A 390 -2.97 -17.79 17.01
N GLY A 391 -3.98 -18.33 17.68
CA GLY A 391 -5.07 -19.07 17.06
C GLY A 391 -6.42 -18.67 17.67
N PHE A 392 -7.49 -18.80 16.88
CA PHE A 392 -8.82 -18.43 17.32
C PHE A 392 -9.47 -19.54 18.14
N ASP A 393 -9.91 -19.27 19.37
CA ASP A 393 -10.53 -20.26 20.27
C ASP A 393 -12.07 -20.31 20.22
N GLY A 394 -12.69 -19.45 19.40
CA GLY A 394 -14.13 -19.27 19.33
C GLY A 394 -14.61 -17.93 19.91
N ASN A 395 -13.84 -17.31 20.78
CA ASN A 395 -14.11 -15.99 21.37
C ASN A 395 -13.10 -14.93 20.90
N GLY A 396 -11.82 -15.30 20.82
CA GLY A 396 -10.75 -14.39 20.43
C GLY A 396 -9.47 -15.11 20.05
N LEU A 397 -8.43 -14.33 19.76
CA LEU A 397 -7.11 -14.85 19.49
C LEU A 397 -6.39 -15.14 20.81
N ILE A 398 -5.88 -16.36 20.94
CA ILE A 398 -5.05 -16.80 22.06
C ILE A 398 -3.68 -17.23 21.55
N PRO A 399 -2.60 -17.04 22.34
CA PRO A 399 -1.29 -17.58 21.98
C PRO A 399 -1.33 -19.11 21.97
N ILE A 400 -0.76 -19.70 20.93
CA ILE A 400 -0.69 -21.17 20.75
C ILE A 400 0.74 -21.71 20.76
N THR A 401 1.73 -20.82 20.87
CA THR A 401 3.13 -21.16 21.09
C THR A 401 3.71 -20.25 22.16
N GLU A 402 4.75 -20.74 22.84
CA GLU A 402 5.68 -19.83 23.52
C GLU A 402 6.26 -18.85 22.50
N PRO A 403 6.57 -17.60 22.90
CA PRO A 403 7.34 -16.67 22.09
C PRO A 403 8.66 -17.29 21.63
N PHE A 404 9.12 -16.94 20.42
CA PHE A 404 10.37 -17.48 19.89
C PHE A 404 11.08 -16.50 18.96
N ILE A 405 12.41 -16.55 18.98
CA ILE A 405 13.26 -15.81 18.05
C ILE A 405 13.55 -16.71 16.85
N LEU A 406 13.31 -16.20 15.64
CA LEU A 406 13.86 -16.79 14.43
C LEU A 406 15.22 -16.16 14.16
N HIS A 407 16.30 -16.90 14.34
CA HIS A 407 17.68 -16.40 14.18
C HIS A 407 18.12 -16.34 12.71
N LYS A 408 19.19 -15.59 12.44
CA LYS A 408 19.78 -15.43 11.10
C LYS A 408 20.15 -16.76 10.43
N ASP A 409 20.56 -17.75 11.22
CA ASP A 409 20.95 -19.09 10.76
C ASP A 409 19.75 -20.05 10.60
N GLN A 410 18.52 -19.55 10.83
CA GLN A 410 17.24 -20.29 10.78
C GLN A 410 16.91 -21.10 12.02
N SER A 411 17.78 -21.09 13.05
CA SER A 411 17.45 -21.71 14.32
C SER A 411 16.32 -20.96 15.03
N ILE A 412 15.57 -21.69 15.86
CA ILE A 412 14.46 -21.17 16.64
C ILE A 412 14.83 -21.30 18.11
N GLU A 413 14.79 -20.18 18.83
CA GLU A 413 14.99 -20.11 20.28
C GLU A 413 13.69 -19.70 20.95
N TYR A 414 13.11 -20.58 21.76
CA TYR A 414 11.92 -20.25 22.55
C TYR A 414 12.28 -19.42 23.78
N ILE A 415 11.48 -18.38 24.04
CA ILE A 415 11.70 -17.40 25.09
C ILE A 415 10.61 -17.54 26.15
N SER A 416 11.02 -17.64 27.41
CA SER A 416 10.07 -17.67 28.53
C SER A 416 9.34 -16.33 28.66
N ALA A 417 8.03 -16.40 28.92
CA ALA A 417 7.17 -15.24 29.14
C ALA A 417 7.74 -14.25 30.18
N ASP A 418 8.37 -14.76 31.25
CA ASP A 418 8.95 -13.94 32.33
C ASP A 418 10.08 -13.01 31.86
N THR A 419 10.69 -13.32 30.72
CA THR A 419 11.85 -12.58 30.19
C THR A 419 11.50 -11.63 29.05
N LEU A 420 10.23 -11.58 28.62
CA LEU A 420 9.79 -10.79 27.46
C LEU A 420 10.06 -9.30 27.59
N ASN A 421 10.07 -8.76 28.81
CA ASN A 421 10.35 -7.35 29.09
C ASN A 421 11.85 -7.06 29.29
N SER A 422 12.72 -8.07 29.15
CA SER A 422 14.16 -7.88 29.25
C SER A 422 14.66 -6.93 28.16
N PRO A 423 15.46 -5.90 28.51
CA PRO A 423 16.11 -5.03 27.53
C PRO A 423 16.98 -5.78 26.51
N ASN A 424 17.47 -6.98 26.86
CA ASN A 424 18.26 -7.82 25.95
C ASN A 424 17.46 -8.29 24.73
N LEU A 425 16.12 -8.32 24.83
CA LEU A 425 15.24 -8.69 23.73
C LEU A 425 14.90 -7.50 22.82
N ASN A 426 15.20 -6.26 23.22
CA ASN A 426 14.86 -5.07 22.43
C ASN A 426 15.48 -5.07 21.04
N LYS A 427 16.61 -5.77 20.86
CA LYS A 427 17.21 -5.94 19.54
C LYS A 427 16.33 -6.78 18.61
N TRP A 428 15.48 -7.67 19.12
CA TRP A 428 14.57 -8.53 18.33
C TRP A 428 13.15 -8.00 18.20
N LYS A 429 12.83 -6.93 18.95
CA LYS A 429 11.54 -6.24 18.89
C LYS A 429 11.56 -5.17 17.82
N ASN A 430 10.45 -5.09 17.10
CA ASN A 430 10.15 -4.07 16.10
C ASN A 430 9.56 -2.81 16.76
N ASN A 431 9.38 -1.73 16.00
CA ASN A 431 8.68 -0.54 16.46
C ASN A 431 7.17 -0.70 16.21
N ALA A 432 6.35 -0.25 17.17
CA ALA A 432 4.92 -0.12 16.92
C ALA A 432 4.70 1.03 15.92
N LEU A 433 3.76 0.82 14.98
CA LEU A 433 3.30 1.85 14.04
C LEU A 433 2.25 2.75 14.68
#